data_AF-A0A0X1KHP0-F1
#
_entry.id   AF-A0A0X1KHP0-F1
#
_cell.length_a   1.000
_cell.length_b   1.000
_cell.length_c   1.000
_cell.angle_alpha   90.00
_cell.angle_beta   90.00
_cell.angle_gamma   90.00
#
_symmetry.space_group_name_H-M   'P 1'
#
loop_
_entity.id
_entity.type
_entity.pdbx_description
1 polymer ?
#
loop_
_entity_poly.entity_id
_entity_poly.type
_entity_poly.pdbx_seq_one_letter_code
_entity_poly.pdbx_strand_id
1 'polypeptide(L)'
;MKLKKLLNLYKELKARHEEKLKKLTEEYSRRLDLLIHDILTSLDELSKKEPPGNVDPHLLKIALRERKAYVSTLRRILESVSSMDDLGRKLGELSKLHVGHGRYLLAIFEKDVYKINRLLKELGELYTEYSAEIAKLKLPEVDPNRTIEEIEKTKTEIRELEEELEKIRESISELEMIPVNKDELERISRERESLEVRARTLETEVRSKASKLQKPLKRMRLPEAAPFLRDSSYAVEHPEEFLELVKKIYPNLNGKSRKAADWILNNFPAKIEELRRVKAELSGIKEREAELMASSSGRLRELEGLRRRAHEIEDELKKLRNRLESLEEELQLESEVLRALLKREQQA
;
A
#
# COMPACT_ATOMS: atom_id res chain seq x y z
N MET A 1 35.35 7.67 9.95
CA MET A 1 35.12 6.45 10.76
C MET A 1 33.92 5.72 10.16
N LYS A 2 34.01 4.41 9.84
CA LYS A 2 32.87 3.64 9.29
C LYS A 2 31.74 3.55 10.33
N LEU A 3 30.48 3.75 9.95
CA LEU A 3 29.28 3.69 10.81
C LEU A 3 29.23 2.44 11.70
N LYS A 4 29.62 1.29 11.15
CA LYS A 4 29.77 0.02 11.88
C LYS A 4 30.70 0.12 13.10
N LYS A 5 31.78 0.91 13.02
CA LYS A 5 32.67 1.17 14.17
C LYS A 5 31.99 2.06 15.22
N LEU A 6 31.22 3.07 14.81
CA LEU A 6 30.47 3.94 15.73
C LEU A 6 29.40 3.15 16.49
N LEU A 7 28.67 2.29 15.80
CA LEU A 7 27.66 1.41 16.39
C LEU A 7 28.24 0.45 17.43
N ASN A 8 29.37 -0.20 17.12
CA ASN A 8 30.04 -1.08 18.08
C ASN A 8 30.51 -0.31 19.32
N LEU A 9 31.12 0.86 19.13
CA LEU A 9 31.56 1.72 20.24
C LEU A 9 30.37 2.20 21.09
N TYR A 10 29.24 2.54 20.47
CA TYR A 10 28.03 2.92 21.20
C TYR A 10 27.44 1.74 21.98
N LYS A 11 27.43 0.52 21.42
CA LYS A 11 26.99 -0.69 22.15
C LYS A 11 27.85 -0.95 23.38
N GLU A 12 29.18 -0.86 23.23
CA GLU A 12 30.11 -1.00 24.37
C GLU A 12 29.87 0.08 25.42
N LEU A 13 29.64 1.32 24.99
CA LEU A 13 29.40 2.44 25.89
C LEU A 13 28.06 2.29 26.62
N LYS A 14 27.00 1.89 25.93
CA LYS A 14 25.70 1.58 26.51
C LYS A 14 25.82 0.49 27.58
N ALA A 15 26.51 -0.60 27.29
CA ALA A 15 26.75 -1.67 28.26
C ALA A 15 27.50 -1.17 29.50
N ARG A 16 28.54 -0.34 29.33
CA ARG A 16 29.26 0.28 30.45
C ARG A 16 28.37 1.21 31.28
N HIS A 17 27.53 2.01 30.63
CA HIS A 17 26.59 2.91 31.32
C HIS A 17 25.53 2.12 32.08
N GLU A 18 24.99 1.05 31.50
CA GLU A 18 24.04 0.16 32.18
C GLU A 18 24.65 -0.49 33.42
N GLU A 19 25.93 -0.92 33.35
CA GLU A 19 26.63 -1.47 34.52
C GLU A 19 26.89 -0.41 35.60
N LYS A 20 27.31 0.80 35.21
CA LYS A 20 27.48 1.94 36.13
C LYS A 20 26.16 2.33 36.79
N LEU A 21 25.07 2.38 36.02
CA LEU A 21 23.73 2.67 36.52
C LEU A 21 23.29 1.64 37.56
N LYS A 22 23.47 0.34 37.28
CA LYS A 22 23.15 -0.73 38.25
C LYS A 22 23.93 -0.55 39.55
N LYS A 23 25.24 -0.34 39.49
CA LYS A 23 26.08 -0.11 40.68
C LYS A 23 25.63 1.12 41.47
N LEU A 24 25.34 2.22 40.77
CA LEU A 24 24.85 3.46 41.38
C LEU A 24 23.49 3.23 42.07
N THR A 25 22.55 2.58 41.40
CA THR A 25 21.23 2.26 41.97
C THR A 25 21.36 1.38 43.22
N GLU A 26 22.23 0.36 43.20
CA GLU A 26 22.49 -0.49 44.36
C GLU A 26 23.12 0.30 45.53
N GLU A 27 24.10 1.16 45.25
CA GLU A 27 24.76 1.99 46.26
C GLU A 27 23.77 2.93 46.95
N TYR A 28 22.98 3.66 46.17
CA TYR A 28 22.00 4.61 46.70
C TYR A 28 20.82 3.92 47.39
N SER A 29 20.42 2.73 46.93
CA SER A 29 19.39 1.93 47.61
C SER A 29 19.84 1.48 49.01
N ARG A 30 21.11 1.07 49.17
CA ARG A 30 21.65 0.74 50.49
C ARG A 30 21.69 1.95 51.42
N ARG A 31 22.12 3.12 50.91
CA ARG A 31 22.10 4.38 51.68
C ARG A 31 20.67 4.78 52.08
N LEU A 32 19.72 4.58 51.17
CA LEU A 32 18.29 4.83 51.39
C LEU A 32 17.75 3.97 52.53
N ASP A 33 18.01 2.66 52.50
CA ASP A 33 17.55 1.71 53.51
C ASP A 33 18.06 2.07 54.91
N LEU A 34 19.35 2.43 55.01
CA LEU A 34 19.96 2.87 56.28
C LEU A 34 19.30 4.15 56.81
N LEU A 35 19.12 5.16 55.97
CA LEU A 35 18.49 6.43 56.36
C LEU A 35 17.02 6.23 56.78
N ILE A 36 16.25 5.42 56.05
CA ILE A 36 14.88 5.08 56.42
C ILE A 36 14.85 4.37 57.78
N HIS A 37 15.75 3.41 58.00
CA HIS A 37 15.86 2.70 59.28
C HIS A 37 16.15 3.65 60.46
N ASP A 38 17.09 4.58 60.28
CA ASP A 38 17.44 5.58 61.32
C ASP A 38 16.26 6.52 61.63
N ILE A 39 15.50 6.91 60.61
CA ILE A 39 14.29 7.72 60.80
C ILE A 39 13.22 6.93 61.55
N LEU A 40 12.94 5.69 61.14
CA LEU A 40 11.94 4.83 61.80
C LEU A 40 12.30 4.56 63.26
N THR A 41 13.59 4.33 63.56
CA THR A 41 14.09 4.18 64.93
C THR A 41 13.86 5.45 65.75
N SER A 42 14.17 6.62 65.18
CA SER A 42 13.93 7.92 65.83
C SER A 42 12.44 8.18 66.08
N LEU A 43 11.56 7.71 65.18
CA LEU A 43 10.11 7.78 65.37
C LEU A 43 9.63 6.86 66.51
N ASP A 44 10.23 5.68 66.66
CA ASP A 44 9.95 4.78 67.78
C ASP A 44 10.40 5.34 69.13
N GLU A 45 11.58 5.94 69.17
CA GLU A 45 12.09 6.68 70.34
C GLU A 45 11.10 7.79 70.74
N LEU A 46 10.71 8.63 69.79
CA LEU A 46 9.75 9.71 70.01
C LEU A 46 8.40 9.18 70.54
N SER A 47 7.89 8.08 69.98
CA SER A 47 6.62 7.48 70.38
C SER A 47 6.63 6.97 71.82
N LYS A 48 7.77 6.43 72.29
CA LYS A 48 7.91 5.82 73.63
C LYS A 48 8.35 6.81 74.71
N LYS A 49 8.88 7.98 74.32
CA LYS A 49 9.42 8.98 75.24
C LYS A 49 8.37 9.51 76.22
N GLU A 50 8.73 9.57 77.50
CA GLU A 50 7.90 10.17 78.53
C GLU A 50 7.86 11.70 78.38
N PRO A 51 6.69 12.34 78.57
CA PRO A 51 6.58 13.79 78.52
C PRO A 51 7.20 14.45 79.77
N PRO A 52 7.66 15.71 79.67
CA PRO A 52 8.16 16.45 80.82
C PRO A 52 7.06 16.67 81.87
N GLY A 53 7.39 16.55 83.16
CA GLY A 53 6.41 16.68 84.25
C GLY A 53 5.85 18.08 84.47
N ASN A 54 6.51 19.14 83.96
CA ASN A 54 6.15 20.54 84.16
C ASN A 54 5.45 21.16 82.94
N VAL A 55 4.44 20.48 82.38
CA VAL A 55 3.67 20.99 81.23
C VAL A 55 2.19 21.05 81.58
N ASP A 56 1.51 22.09 81.09
CA ASP A 56 0.06 22.23 81.22
C ASP A 56 -0.67 20.95 80.72
N PRO A 57 -1.59 20.36 81.50
CA PRO A 57 -2.25 19.10 81.15
C PRO A 57 -3.06 19.15 79.84
N HIS A 58 -3.62 20.31 79.48
CA HIS A 58 -4.37 20.49 78.25
C HIS A 58 -3.42 20.53 77.04
N LEU A 59 -2.31 21.28 77.15
CA LEU A 59 -1.26 21.33 76.12
C LEU A 59 -0.62 19.95 75.91
N LEU A 60 -0.35 19.23 77.00
CA LEU A 60 0.21 17.90 76.95
C LEU A 60 -0.71 16.92 76.20
N LYS A 61 -2.03 16.98 76.46
CA LYS A 61 -3.01 16.14 75.76
C LYS A 61 -3.04 16.42 74.24
N ILE A 62 -2.94 17.68 73.82
CA ILE A 62 -2.87 18.06 72.41
C ILE A 62 -1.58 17.54 71.78
N ALA A 63 -0.43 17.78 72.41
CA ALA A 63 0.87 17.37 71.92
C ALA A 63 0.99 15.84 71.78
N LEU A 64 0.42 15.05 72.69
CA LEU A 64 0.41 13.59 72.58
C LEU A 64 -0.43 13.09 71.41
N ARG A 65 -1.54 13.77 71.09
CA ARG A 65 -2.35 13.47 69.89
C ARG A 65 -1.59 13.83 68.62
N GLU A 66 -0.96 15.01 68.58
CA GLU A 66 -0.10 15.43 67.46
C GLU A 66 1.07 14.46 67.26
N ARG A 67 1.72 14.03 68.34
CA ARG A 67 2.79 13.02 68.32
C ARG A 67 2.35 11.74 67.63
N LYS A 68 1.20 11.20 68.04
CA LYS A 68 0.67 9.95 67.48
C LYS A 68 0.41 10.09 65.98
N ALA A 69 -0.21 11.19 65.55
CA ALA A 69 -0.51 11.46 64.15
C ALA A 69 0.77 11.67 63.31
N TYR A 70 1.75 12.42 63.84
CA TYR A 70 3.04 12.64 63.21
C TYR A 70 3.79 11.32 63.00
N VAL A 71 3.93 10.53 64.07
CA VAL A 71 4.61 9.23 64.02
C VAL A 71 3.92 8.28 63.04
N SER A 72 2.60 8.12 63.14
CA SER A 72 1.87 7.18 62.27
C SER A 72 1.95 7.56 60.80
N THR A 73 1.90 8.86 60.49
CA THR A 73 1.85 9.32 59.10
C THR A 73 3.23 9.23 58.46
N LEU A 74 4.29 9.67 59.16
CA LEU A 74 5.67 9.53 58.65
C LEU A 74 6.06 8.07 58.50
N ARG A 75 5.77 7.23 59.51
CA ARG A 75 6.02 5.79 59.45
C ARG A 75 5.40 5.17 58.20
N ARG A 76 4.11 5.41 57.97
CA ARG A 76 3.39 4.88 56.81
C ARG A 76 4.02 5.30 55.48
N ILE A 77 4.47 6.55 55.35
CA ILE A 77 5.10 7.02 54.12
C ILE A 77 6.46 6.35 53.94
N LEU A 78 7.31 6.34 54.97
CA LEU A 78 8.66 5.80 54.89
C LEU A 78 8.67 4.28 54.68
N GLU A 79 7.80 3.52 55.34
CA GLU A 79 7.66 2.06 55.14
C GLU A 79 7.18 1.71 53.73
N SER A 80 6.57 2.66 53.01
CA SER A 80 6.14 2.47 51.63
C SER A 80 7.16 2.90 50.57
N VAL A 81 8.34 3.38 50.98
CA VAL A 81 9.44 3.69 50.07
C VAL A 81 10.29 2.43 49.92
N SER A 82 10.32 1.86 48.71
CA SER A 82 11.12 0.67 48.40
C SER A 82 12.25 0.92 47.41
N SER A 83 12.32 2.13 46.84
CA SER A 83 13.27 2.51 45.81
C SER A 83 13.50 4.02 45.78
N MET A 84 14.55 4.46 45.08
CA MET A 84 14.82 5.88 44.85
C MET A 84 13.69 6.58 44.08
N ASP A 85 13.03 5.88 43.15
CA ASP A 85 11.89 6.42 42.41
C ASP A 85 10.67 6.63 43.31
N ASP A 86 10.40 5.68 44.22
CA ASP A 86 9.33 5.83 45.22
C ASP A 86 9.60 7.00 46.15
N LEU A 87 10.86 7.16 46.58
CA LEU A 87 11.29 8.30 47.38
C LEU A 87 10.98 9.60 46.64
N GLY A 88 11.39 9.72 45.38
CA GLY A 88 11.14 10.91 44.55
C GLY A 88 9.67 11.32 44.50
N ARG A 89 8.75 10.35 44.36
CA ARG A 89 7.30 10.60 44.37
C ARG A 89 6.78 11.05 45.74
N LYS A 90 7.39 10.56 46.83
CA LYS A 90 6.93 10.78 48.21
C LYS A 90 7.59 11.97 48.91
N LEU A 91 8.67 12.53 48.37
CA LEU A 91 9.34 13.72 48.92
C LEU A 91 8.37 14.91 49.10
N GLY A 92 7.43 15.09 48.18
CA GLY A 92 6.41 16.13 48.27
C GLY A 92 5.44 15.93 49.45
N GLU A 93 5.11 14.69 49.80
CA GLU A 93 4.30 14.36 50.96
C GLU A 93 5.08 14.54 52.27
N LEU A 94 6.34 14.10 52.29
CA LEU A 94 7.24 14.27 53.44
C LEU A 94 7.48 15.75 53.78
N SER A 95 7.67 16.60 52.77
CA SER A 95 7.85 18.04 52.95
C SER A 95 6.61 18.72 53.56
N LYS A 96 5.40 18.33 53.14
CA LYS A 96 4.14 18.90 53.67
C LYS A 96 3.88 18.55 55.13
N LEU A 97 4.30 17.37 55.58
CA LEU A 97 4.14 16.95 56.98
C LEU A 97 4.91 17.83 57.96
N HIS A 98 6.05 18.35 57.54
CA HIS A 98 6.88 19.21 58.38
C HIS A 98 6.24 20.59 58.61
N VAL A 99 5.46 21.11 57.66
CA VAL A 99 4.85 22.45 57.71
C VAL A 99 3.51 22.45 58.47
N GLY A 100 2.81 21.31 58.52
CA GLY A 100 1.42 21.24 59.01
C GLY A 100 1.20 20.58 60.37
N HIS A 101 2.18 19.90 60.96
CA HIS A 101 1.99 19.15 62.20
C HIS A 101 2.94 19.62 63.30
N GLY A 102 2.39 19.87 64.49
CA GLY A 102 3.23 19.76 65.69
C GLY A 102 3.72 21.06 66.30
N ARG A 103 2.95 22.15 66.32
CA ARG A 103 3.35 23.33 67.12
C ARG A 103 3.54 22.94 68.60
N TYR A 104 2.62 22.13 69.13
CA TYR A 104 2.71 21.65 70.52
C TYR A 104 3.63 20.44 70.65
N LEU A 105 3.71 19.58 69.62
CA LEU A 105 4.71 18.52 69.54
C LEU A 105 6.15 19.08 69.60
N LEU A 106 6.46 20.10 68.80
CA LEU A 106 7.75 20.80 68.80
C LEU A 106 8.02 21.47 70.16
N ALA A 107 7.02 22.09 70.77
CA ALA A 107 7.19 22.75 72.07
C ALA A 107 7.59 21.79 73.20
N ILE A 108 7.23 20.50 73.10
CA ILE A 108 7.50 19.50 74.15
C ILE A 108 8.65 18.56 73.77
N PHE A 109 8.77 18.18 72.50
CA PHE A 109 9.71 17.17 71.99
C PHE A 109 10.68 17.75 70.95
N GLU A 110 11.01 19.03 71.09
CA GLU A 110 11.81 19.83 70.17
C GLU A 110 13.03 19.07 69.61
N LYS A 111 13.88 18.55 70.50
CA LYS A 111 15.13 17.86 70.15
C LYS A 111 14.90 16.63 69.27
N ASP A 112 13.88 15.83 69.56
CA ASP A 112 13.59 14.60 68.84
C ASP A 112 13.00 14.90 67.46
N VAL A 113 12.10 15.89 67.39
CA VAL A 113 11.53 16.34 66.12
C VAL A 113 12.60 16.95 65.22
N TYR A 114 13.53 17.75 65.75
CA TYR A 114 14.66 18.26 64.96
C TYR A 114 15.61 17.15 64.48
N LYS A 115 15.87 16.12 65.30
CA LYS A 115 16.65 14.94 64.88
C LYS A 115 15.99 14.27 63.66
N ILE A 116 14.68 14.05 63.71
CA ILE A 116 13.93 13.45 62.59
C ILE A 116 13.95 14.37 61.36
N ASN A 117 13.76 15.68 61.53
CA ASN A 117 13.77 16.62 60.41
C ASN A 117 15.14 16.70 59.72
N ARG A 118 16.24 16.58 60.49
CA ARG A 118 17.59 16.49 59.94
C ARG A 118 17.74 15.25 59.07
N LEU A 119 17.31 14.08 59.55
CA LEU A 119 17.36 12.84 58.77
C LEU A 119 16.47 12.90 57.51
N LEU A 120 15.28 13.51 57.61
CA LEU A 120 14.41 13.75 56.44
C LEU A 120 15.05 14.70 55.41
N LYS A 121 15.83 15.68 55.87
CA LYS A 121 16.62 16.54 54.98
C LYS A 121 17.72 15.75 54.27
N GLU A 122 18.46 14.93 55.02
CA GLU A 122 19.50 14.04 54.46
C GLU A 122 18.90 13.06 53.43
N LEU A 123 17.67 12.58 53.65
CA LEU A 123 16.92 11.75 52.69
C LEU A 123 16.61 12.51 51.38
N GLY A 124 16.23 13.80 51.47
CA GLY A 124 16.00 14.64 50.28
C GLY A 124 17.28 15.00 49.54
N GLU A 125 18.38 15.22 50.26
CA GLU A 125 19.71 15.44 49.70
C GLU A 125 20.19 14.19 48.96
N LEU A 126 19.99 12.99 49.53
CA LEU A 126 20.31 11.70 48.89
C LEU A 126 19.60 11.53 47.54
N TYR A 127 18.30 11.83 47.46
CA TYR A 127 17.57 11.77 46.20
C TYR A 127 18.09 12.78 45.17
N THR A 128 18.41 13.99 45.62
CA THR A 128 18.97 15.04 44.75
C THR A 128 20.30 14.58 44.16
N GLU A 129 21.20 14.05 45.00
CA GLU A 129 22.48 13.46 44.57
C GLU A 129 22.25 12.35 43.53
N TYR A 130 21.40 11.37 43.85
CA TYR A 130 21.08 10.28 42.93
C TYR A 130 20.56 10.76 41.59
N SER A 131 19.60 11.69 41.60
CA SER A 131 19.01 12.24 40.37
C SER A 131 20.05 12.94 39.49
N ALA A 132 21.01 13.64 40.10
CA ALA A 132 22.10 14.29 39.39
C ALA A 132 23.08 13.27 38.79
N GLU A 133 23.40 12.20 39.51
CA GLU A 133 24.27 11.13 39.00
C GLU A 133 23.62 10.33 37.86
N ILE A 134 22.33 9.98 37.98
CA ILE A 134 21.57 9.35 36.90
C ILE A 134 21.53 10.25 35.66
N ALA A 135 21.32 11.56 35.83
CA ALA A 135 21.26 12.50 34.72
C ALA A 135 22.59 12.59 33.95
N LYS A 136 23.74 12.45 34.63
CA LYS A 136 25.06 12.40 33.98
C LYS A 136 25.25 11.16 33.11
N LEU A 137 24.62 10.04 33.48
CA LEU A 137 24.76 8.75 32.80
C LEU A 137 23.73 8.52 31.68
N LYS A 138 22.77 9.44 31.49
CA LYS A 138 21.72 9.30 30.49
C LYS A 138 22.28 9.45 29.07
N LEU A 139 22.11 8.41 28.25
CA LEU A 139 22.47 8.41 26.84
C LEU A 139 21.30 8.89 25.97
N PRO A 140 21.57 9.53 24.82
CA PRO A 140 20.55 9.80 23.80
C PRO A 140 20.03 8.47 23.24
N GLU A 141 18.72 8.43 23.00
CA GLU A 141 18.04 7.32 22.35
C GLU A 141 18.18 7.49 20.83
N VAL A 142 19.02 6.66 20.23
CA VAL A 142 19.22 6.56 18.78
C VAL A 142 19.28 5.08 18.41
N ASP A 143 18.71 4.70 17.25
CA ASP A 143 18.74 3.32 16.77
C ASP A 143 19.11 3.23 15.28
N PRO A 144 20.38 3.51 14.94
CA PRO A 144 20.82 3.49 13.55
C PRO A 144 20.78 2.09 12.92
N ASN A 145 20.68 1.01 13.70
CA ASN A 145 20.56 -0.33 13.10
C ASN A 145 19.20 -0.47 12.44
N ARG A 146 18.13 -0.03 13.11
CA ARG A 146 16.79 -0.03 12.54
C ARG A 146 16.73 0.82 11.26
N THR A 147 17.30 2.02 11.29
CA THR A 147 17.34 2.91 10.13
C THR A 147 18.09 2.28 8.96
N ILE A 148 19.22 1.60 9.21
CA ILE A 148 19.96 0.85 8.18
C ILE A 148 19.13 -0.29 7.60
N GLU A 149 18.45 -1.09 8.43
CA GLU A 149 17.60 -2.19 7.99
C GLU A 149 16.45 -1.67 7.09
N GLU A 150 15.83 -0.55 7.48
CA GLU A 150 14.79 0.10 6.66
C GLU A 150 15.36 0.58 5.31
N ILE A 151 16.56 1.17 5.29
CA ILE A 151 17.25 1.58 4.04
C ILE A 151 17.51 0.38 3.11
N GLU A 152 18.04 -0.73 3.64
CA GLU A 152 18.33 -1.93 2.85
C GLU A 152 17.07 -2.54 2.25
N LYS A 153 15.98 -2.55 3.03
CA LYS A 153 14.67 -3.02 2.56
C LYS A 153 14.15 -2.13 1.43
N THR A 154 14.12 -0.81 1.62
CA THR A 154 13.67 0.13 0.58
C THR A 154 14.53 0.06 -0.68
N LYS A 155 15.85 -0.12 -0.56
CA LYS A 155 16.74 -0.32 -1.72
C LYS A 155 16.42 -1.60 -2.50
N THR A 156 16.05 -2.67 -1.80
CA THR A 156 15.63 -3.93 -2.44
C THR A 156 14.32 -3.73 -3.20
N GLU A 157 13.31 -3.13 -2.57
CA GLU A 157 12.02 -2.84 -3.19
C GLU A 157 12.16 -1.95 -4.45
N ILE A 158 13.01 -0.93 -4.39
CA ILE A 158 13.30 -0.07 -5.55
C ILE A 158 13.86 -0.89 -6.72
N ARG A 159 14.83 -1.78 -6.46
CA ARG A 159 15.44 -2.60 -7.51
C ARG A 159 14.44 -3.54 -8.16
N GLU A 160 13.60 -4.20 -7.36
CA GLU A 160 12.58 -5.12 -7.85
C GLU A 160 11.57 -4.40 -8.77
N LEU A 161 11.13 -3.21 -8.38
CA LEU A 161 10.23 -2.38 -9.18
C LEU A 161 10.91 -1.81 -10.44
N GLU A 162 12.20 -1.46 -10.38
CA GLU A 162 12.97 -1.05 -11.56
C GLU A 162 13.09 -2.19 -12.58
N GLU A 163 13.34 -3.43 -12.13
CA GLU A 163 13.35 -4.61 -12.99
C GLU A 163 11.97 -4.93 -13.59
N GLU A 164 10.89 -4.78 -12.82
CA GLU A 164 9.52 -4.94 -13.33
C GLU A 164 9.18 -3.88 -14.38
N LEU A 165 9.54 -2.62 -14.13
CA LEU A 165 9.30 -1.52 -15.06
C LEU A 165 10.04 -1.73 -16.39
N GLU A 166 11.27 -2.22 -16.35
CA GLU A 166 12.04 -2.50 -17.57
C GLU A 166 11.37 -3.58 -18.41
N LYS A 167 10.94 -4.69 -17.80
CA LYS A 167 10.20 -5.77 -18.50
C LYS A 167 8.91 -5.26 -19.14
N ILE A 168 8.19 -4.35 -18.46
CA ILE A 168 6.97 -3.74 -19.00
C ILE A 168 7.31 -2.84 -20.18
N ARG A 169 8.39 -2.06 -20.12
CA ARG A 169 8.85 -1.22 -21.23
C ARG A 169 9.28 -2.03 -22.44
N GLU A 170 9.98 -3.14 -22.23
CA GLU A 170 10.31 -4.10 -23.28
C GLU A 170 9.02 -4.64 -23.94
N SER A 171 8.05 -5.08 -23.13
CA SER A 171 6.76 -5.59 -23.62
C SER A 171 5.98 -4.53 -24.43
N ILE A 172 5.98 -3.28 -23.97
CA ILE A 172 5.38 -2.16 -24.72
C ILE A 172 6.09 -1.98 -26.06
N SER A 173 7.43 -1.99 -26.07
CA SER A 173 8.21 -1.83 -27.30
C SER A 173 7.94 -2.95 -28.30
N GLU A 174 7.92 -4.21 -27.85
CA GLU A 174 7.59 -5.36 -28.68
C GLU A 174 6.19 -5.23 -29.30
N LEU A 175 5.21 -4.85 -28.49
CA LEU A 175 3.83 -4.63 -28.95
C LEU A 175 3.70 -3.40 -29.84
N GLU A 176 4.55 -2.38 -29.73
CA GLU A 176 4.55 -1.22 -30.63
C GLU A 176 5.22 -1.51 -31.98
N MET A 177 6.25 -2.37 -32.01
CA MET A 177 6.97 -2.75 -33.23
C MET A 177 6.15 -3.61 -34.20
N ILE A 178 5.09 -4.28 -33.73
CA ILE A 178 4.17 -5.01 -34.61
C ILE A 178 3.53 -3.97 -35.55
N PRO A 179 3.68 -4.06 -36.88
CA PRO A 179 3.07 -3.09 -37.78
C PRO A 179 1.56 -3.06 -37.59
N VAL A 180 0.98 -1.86 -37.58
CA VAL A 180 -0.48 -1.74 -37.67
C VAL A 180 -0.84 -2.21 -39.07
N ASN A 181 -1.68 -3.25 -39.18
CA ASN A 181 -2.13 -3.85 -40.46
C ASN A 181 -3.05 -2.92 -41.27
N LYS A 182 -2.74 -1.62 -41.29
CA LYS A 182 -3.48 -0.58 -41.99
C LYS A 182 -3.39 -0.78 -43.50
N ASP A 183 -2.21 -1.14 -44.00
CA ASP A 183 -1.99 -1.44 -45.42
C ASP A 183 -2.73 -2.73 -45.84
N GLU A 184 -2.82 -3.71 -44.94
CA GLU A 184 -3.56 -4.96 -45.18
C GLU A 184 -5.08 -4.74 -45.13
N LEU A 185 -5.58 -3.94 -44.19
CA LEU A 185 -6.98 -3.51 -44.15
C LEU A 185 -7.38 -2.72 -45.40
N GLU A 186 -6.50 -1.83 -45.88
CA GLU A 186 -6.75 -1.07 -47.11
C GLU A 186 -6.78 -1.99 -48.35
N ARG A 187 -5.89 -2.98 -48.40
CA ARG A 187 -5.89 -4.00 -49.45
C ARG A 187 -7.16 -4.86 -49.43
N ILE A 188 -7.57 -5.35 -48.26
CA ILE A 188 -8.80 -6.12 -48.03
C ILE A 188 -10.03 -5.31 -48.45
N SER A 189 -10.07 -4.01 -48.11
CA SER A 189 -11.15 -3.12 -48.51
C SER A 189 -11.26 -2.99 -50.03
N ARG A 190 -10.14 -2.75 -50.73
CA ARG A 190 -10.12 -2.66 -52.21
C ARG A 190 -10.53 -3.98 -52.88
N GLU A 191 -10.08 -5.11 -52.34
CA GLU A 191 -10.43 -6.44 -52.82
C GLU A 191 -11.93 -6.72 -52.63
N ARG A 192 -12.47 -6.37 -51.46
CA ARG A 192 -13.90 -6.45 -51.15
C ARG A 192 -14.74 -5.61 -52.13
N GLU A 193 -14.39 -4.34 -52.33
CA GLU A 193 -15.10 -3.45 -53.26
C GLU A 193 -15.12 -4.03 -54.68
N SER A 194 -13.98 -4.54 -55.14
CA SER A 194 -13.87 -5.19 -56.45
C SER A 194 -14.79 -6.40 -56.60
N LEU A 195 -14.81 -7.29 -55.60
CA LEU A 195 -15.66 -8.48 -55.60
C LEU A 195 -17.15 -8.13 -55.46
N GLU A 196 -17.51 -7.13 -54.65
CA GLU A 196 -18.90 -6.65 -54.53
C GLU A 196 -19.42 -6.09 -55.86
N VAL A 197 -18.60 -5.30 -56.56
CA VAL A 197 -18.95 -4.78 -57.90
C VAL A 197 -19.11 -5.93 -58.89
N ARG A 198 -18.22 -6.92 -58.87
CA ARG A 198 -18.29 -8.10 -59.74
C ARG A 198 -19.54 -8.93 -59.47
N ALA A 199 -19.87 -9.21 -58.20
CA ALA A 199 -21.07 -9.93 -57.81
C ALA A 199 -22.34 -9.22 -58.30
N ARG A 200 -22.45 -7.91 -58.06
CA ARG A 200 -23.59 -7.09 -58.51
C ARG A 200 -23.74 -7.10 -60.02
N THR A 201 -22.62 -7.04 -60.75
CA THR A 201 -22.60 -7.06 -62.22
C THR A 201 -23.13 -8.40 -62.74
N LEU A 202 -22.63 -9.52 -62.20
CA LEU A 202 -23.07 -10.87 -62.57
C LEU A 202 -24.56 -11.08 -62.24
N GLU A 203 -25.00 -10.68 -61.05
CA GLU A 203 -26.42 -10.76 -60.65
C GLU A 203 -27.32 -9.94 -61.58
N THR A 204 -26.91 -8.72 -61.90
CA THR A 204 -27.68 -7.83 -62.77
C THR A 204 -27.76 -8.40 -64.19
N GLU A 205 -26.65 -8.93 -64.73
CA GLU A 205 -26.64 -9.58 -66.03
C GLU A 205 -27.62 -10.76 -66.07
N VAL A 206 -27.51 -11.64 -65.07
CA VAL A 206 -28.37 -12.82 -64.95
C VAL A 206 -29.85 -12.42 -64.83
N ARG A 207 -30.20 -11.51 -63.92
CA ARG A 207 -31.58 -11.05 -63.71
C ARG A 207 -32.14 -10.31 -64.93
N SER A 208 -31.33 -9.49 -65.59
CA SER A 208 -31.72 -8.77 -66.81
C SER A 208 -32.04 -9.73 -67.96
N LYS A 209 -31.29 -10.82 -68.10
CA LYS A 209 -31.54 -11.84 -69.12
C LYS A 209 -32.74 -12.71 -68.74
N ALA A 210 -32.85 -13.11 -67.47
CA ALA A 210 -33.97 -13.87 -66.95
C ALA A 210 -35.30 -13.12 -67.10
N SER A 211 -35.37 -11.84 -66.69
CA SER A 211 -36.59 -11.02 -66.70
C SER A 211 -37.27 -10.91 -68.07
N LYS A 212 -36.52 -11.04 -69.17
CA LYS A 212 -37.05 -11.08 -70.54
C LYS A 212 -37.99 -12.26 -70.79
N LEU A 213 -37.91 -13.31 -69.97
CA LEU A 213 -38.80 -14.47 -70.00
C LEU A 213 -40.08 -14.27 -69.18
N GLN A 214 -40.21 -13.23 -68.35
CA GLN A 214 -41.41 -13.03 -67.52
C GLN A 214 -42.68 -12.78 -68.34
N LYS A 215 -42.61 -11.95 -69.39
CA LYS A 215 -43.76 -11.67 -70.26
C LYS A 215 -44.27 -12.92 -71.00
N PRO A 216 -43.42 -13.73 -71.69
CA PRO A 216 -43.90 -14.97 -72.31
C PRO A 216 -44.39 -15.99 -71.28
N LEU A 217 -43.72 -16.14 -70.13
CA LEU A 217 -44.17 -17.02 -69.05
C LEU A 217 -45.56 -16.64 -68.50
N LYS A 218 -45.83 -15.34 -68.30
CA LYS A 218 -47.17 -14.85 -67.91
C LYS A 218 -48.25 -15.22 -68.92
N ARG A 219 -47.94 -15.20 -70.23
CA ARG A 219 -48.89 -15.56 -71.29
C ARG A 219 -49.18 -17.06 -71.35
N MET A 220 -48.18 -17.88 -71.03
CA MET A 220 -48.30 -19.34 -71.01
C MET A 220 -49.06 -19.88 -69.78
N ARG A 221 -49.29 -19.04 -68.76
CA ARG A 221 -50.03 -19.39 -67.52
C ARG A 221 -49.49 -20.64 -66.80
N LEU A 222 -48.17 -20.80 -66.77
CA LEU A 222 -47.49 -21.92 -66.12
C LEU A 222 -47.44 -21.71 -64.59
N PRO A 223 -48.05 -22.59 -63.77
CA PRO A 223 -48.03 -22.48 -62.32
C PRO A 223 -46.61 -22.50 -61.74
N GLU A 224 -45.73 -23.34 -62.29
CA GLU A 224 -44.32 -23.48 -61.88
C GLU A 224 -43.48 -22.20 -62.12
N ALA A 225 -43.94 -21.28 -62.95
CA ALA A 225 -43.27 -20.00 -63.17
C ALA A 225 -43.60 -18.95 -62.10
N ALA A 226 -44.59 -19.20 -61.23
CA ALA A 226 -45.11 -18.21 -60.29
C ALA A 226 -44.05 -17.57 -59.36
N PRO A 227 -43.09 -18.33 -58.78
CA PRO A 227 -42.03 -17.75 -57.95
C PRO A 227 -41.16 -16.75 -58.72
N PHE A 228 -40.71 -17.14 -59.92
CA PHE A 228 -39.91 -16.29 -60.81
C PHE A 228 -40.67 -15.06 -61.36
N LEU A 229 -41.99 -15.20 -61.55
CA LEU A 229 -42.84 -14.10 -62.01
C LEU A 229 -43.07 -13.03 -60.93
N ARG A 230 -42.96 -13.40 -59.65
CA ARG A 230 -43.02 -12.48 -58.51
C ARG A 230 -41.68 -11.77 -58.31
N ASP A 231 -40.57 -12.52 -58.35
CA ASP A 231 -39.24 -11.95 -58.30
C ASP A 231 -38.27 -12.64 -59.27
N SER A 232 -37.62 -11.83 -60.10
CA SER A 232 -36.57 -12.27 -61.01
C SER A 232 -35.30 -12.76 -60.29
N SER A 233 -35.10 -12.39 -59.02
CA SER A 233 -34.00 -12.90 -58.17
C SER A 233 -34.09 -14.41 -57.98
N TYR A 234 -35.28 -14.99 -58.11
CA TYR A 234 -35.49 -16.43 -58.05
C TYR A 234 -34.58 -17.22 -58.99
N ALA A 235 -34.25 -16.65 -60.15
CA ALA A 235 -33.32 -17.29 -61.09
C ALA A 235 -31.92 -17.46 -60.46
N VAL A 236 -31.47 -16.51 -59.63
CA VAL A 236 -30.17 -16.57 -58.96
C VAL A 236 -30.21 -17.50 -57.75
N GLU A 237 -31.33 -17.54 -57.03
CA GLU A 237 -31.53 -18.33 -55.80
C GLU A 237 -31.78 -19.81 -56.10
N HIS A 238 -32.54 -20.10 -57.15
CA HIS A 238 -32.95 -21.44 -57.59
C HIS A 238 -32.57 -21.68 -59.07
N PRO A 239 -31.26 -21.70 -59.39
CA PRO A 239 -30.78 -21.70 -60.77
C PRO A 239 -31.12 -23.00 -61.52
N GLU A 240 -31.14 -24.14 -60.85
CA GLU A 240 -31.47 -25.44 -61.44
C GLU A 240 -32.95 -25.49 -61.84
N GLU A 241 -33.85 -25.09 -60.93
CA GLU A 241 -35.30 -25.02 -61.18
C GLU A 241 -35.63 -24.02 -62.30
N PHE A 242 -34.96 -22.87 -62.32
CA PHE A 242 -35.12 -21.89 -63.38
C PHE A 242 -34.65 -22.43 -64.75
N LEU A 243 -33.53 -23.14 -64.80
CA LEU A 243 -33.03 -23.75 -66.04
C LEU A 243 -33.99 -24.82 -66.59
N GLU A 244 -34.57 -25.64 -65.73
CA GLU A 244 -35.60 -26.61 -66.13
C GLU A 244 -36.83 -25.92 -66.72
N LEU A 245 -37.29 -24.84 -66.08
CA LEU A 245 -38.37 -24.01 -66.60
C LEU A 245 -38.03 -23.45 -67.99
N VAL A 246 -36.80 -22.94 -68.20
CA VAL A 246 -36.37 -22.43 -69.51
C VAL A 246 -36.32 -23.53 -70.57
N LYS A 247 -35.81 -24.72 -70.25
CA LYS A 247 -35.79 -25.88 -71.17
C LYS A 247 -37.20 -26.29 -71.59
N LYS A 248 -38.15 -26.33 -70.64
CA LYS A 248 -39.55 -26.71 -70.88
C LYS A 248 -40.25 -25.77 -71.84
N ILE A 249 -40.03 -24.45 -71.70
CA ILE A 249 -40.72 -23.45 -72.52
C ILE A 249 -40.01 -23.14 -73.84
N TYR A 250 -38.74 -23.52 -73.97
CA TYR A 250 -37.87 -23.18 -75.10
C TYR A 250 -38.51 -23.40 -76.49
N PRO A 251 -39.17 -24.55 -76.78
CA PRO A 251 -39.79 -24.79 -78.09
C PRO A 251 -40.90 -23.79 -78.44
N ASN A 252 -41.53 -23.19 -77.44
CA ASN A 252 -42.67 -22.29 -77.58
C ASN A 252 -42.28 -20.80 -77.60
N LEU A 253 -40.98 -20.48 -77.57
CA LEU A 253 -40.48 -19.10 -77.59
C LEU A 253 -40.15 -18.65 -79.02
N ASN A 254 -40.39 -17.37 -79.30
CA ASN A 254 -40.03 -16.73 -80.56
C ASN A 254 -39.34 -15.36 -80.33
N GLY A 255 -38.73 -14.82 -81.39
CA GLY A 255 -38.15 -13.48 -81.41
C GLY A 255 -37.16 -13.20 -80.27
N LYS A 256 -37.37 -12.09 -79.55
CA LYS A 256 -36.47 -11.63 -78.47
C LYS A 256 -36.44 -12.59 -77.26
N SER A 257 -37.53 -13.30 -77.00
CA SER A 257 -37.62 -14.25 -75.87
C SER A 257 -36.80 -15.51 -76.13
N ARG A 258 -36.79 -16.01 -77.38
CA ARG A 258 -35.97 -17.16 -77.77
C ARG A 258 -34.48 -16.85 -77.63
N LYS A 259 -34.04 -15.68 -78.10
CA LYS A 259 -32.64 -15.22 -77.90
C LYS A 259 -32.23 -15.10 -76.44
N ALA A 260 -33.16 -14.72 -75.55
CA ALA A 260 -32.90 -14.66 -74.11
C ALA A 260 -32.76 -16.08 -73.52
N ALA A 261 -33.62 -17.02 -73.93
CA ALA A 261 -33.54 -18.41 -73.53
C ALA A 261 -32.27 -19.10 -74.07
N ASP A 262 -31.87 -18.84 -75.32
CA ASP A 262 -30.60 -19.32 -75.90
C ASP A 262 -29.40 -18.84 -75.06
N TRP A 263 -29.40 -17.56 -74.67
CA TRP A 263 -28.34 -17.03 -73.81
C TRP A 263 -28.33 -17.72 -72.45
N ILE A 264 -29.51 -17.91 -71.83
CA ILE A 264 -29.64 -18.55 -70.52
C ILE A 264 -29.13 -20.00 -70.59
N LEU A 265 -29.62 -20.81 -71.53
CA LEU A 265 -29.22 -22.22 -71.62
C LEU A 265 -27.71 -22.41 -71.83
N ASN A 266 -27.05 -21.49 -72.53
CA ASN A 266 -25.63 -21.60 -72.85
C ASN A 266 -24.68 -20.93 -71.84
N ASN A 267 -25.09 -19.85 -71.16
CA ASN A 267 -24.19 -19.02 -70.36
C ASN A 267 -24.54 -18.99 -68.86
N PHE A 268 -25.80 -19.27 -68.51
CA PHE A 268 -26.29 -19.13 -67.15
C PHE A 268 -25.63 -20.07 -66.14
N PRO A 269 -25.40 -21.39 -66.44
CA PRO A 269 -24.71 -22.26 -65.50
C PRO A 269 -23.32 -21.74 -65.12
N ALA A 270 -22.54 -21.31 -66.12
CA ALA A 270 -21.20 -20.75 -65.89
C ALA A 270 -21.25 -19.44 -65.08
N LYS A 271 -22.24 -18.57 -65.35
CA LYS A 271 -22.40 -17.29 -64.64
C LYS A 271 -22.87 -17.45 -63.20
N ILE A 272 -23.71 -18.44 -62.92
CA ILE A 272 -24.13 -18.77 -61.56
C ILE A 272 -22.96 -19.36 -60.76
N GLU A 273 -22.18 -20.25 -61.36
CA GLU A 273 -20.97 -20.78 -60.70
C GLU A 273 -19.93 -19.69 -60.44
N GLU A 274 -19.73 -18.77 -61.39
CA GLU A 274 -18.88 -17.59 -61.19
C GLU A 274 -19.39 -16.72 -60.02
N LEU A 275 -20.70 -16.47 -59.95
CA LEU A 275 -21.31 -15.70 -58.87
C LEU A 275 -21.19 -16.40 -57.50
N ARG A 276 -21.39 -17.72 -57.45
CA ARG A 276 -21.20 -18.53 -56.23
C ARG A 276 -19.76 -18.43 -55.72
N ARG A 277 -18.76 -18.52 -56.61
CA ARG A 277 -17.35 -18.36 -56.26
C ARG A 277 -17.05 -16.96 -55.70
N VAL A 278 -17.50 -15.91 -56.38
CA VAL A 278 -17.30 -14.52 -55.92
C VAL A 278 -17.96 -14.30 -54.55
N LYS A 279 -19.15 -14.86 -54.29
CA LYS A 279 -19.80 -14.78 -52.98
C LYS A 279 -19.04 -15.54 -51.89
N ALA A 280 -18.44 -16.69 -52.22
CA ALA A 280 -17.60 -17.43 -51.27
C ALA A 280 -16.31 -16.66 -50.95
N GLU A 281 -15.66 -16.05 -51.95
CA GLU A 281 -14.50 -15.18 -51.75
C GLU A 281 -14.85 -13.97 -50.88
N LEU A 282 -16.01 -13.34 -51.10
CA LEU A 282 -16.51 -12.24 -50.24
C LEU A 282 -16.72 -12.68 -48.78
N SER A 283 -17.13 -13.93 -48.53
CA SER A 283 -17.25 -14.46 -47.17
C SER A 283 -15.87 -14.60 -46.51
N GLY A 284 -14.90 -15.16 -47.24
CA GLY A 284 -13.53 -15.31 -46.73
C GLY A 284 -12.83 -13.98 -46.45
N ILE A 285 -13.12 -12.93 -47.25
CA ILE A 285 -12.61 -11.58 -47.00
C ILE A 285 -13.20 -10.99 -45.70
N LYS A 286 -14.50 -11.19 -45.45
CA LYS A 286 -15.15 -10.69 -44.22
C LYS A 286 -14.61 -11.35 -42.96
N GLU A 287 -14.30 -12.65 -43.02
CA GLU A 287 -13.70 -13.38 -41.89
C GLU A 287 -12.30 -12.83 -41.58
N ARG A 288 -11.46 -12.64 -42.60
CA ARG A 288 -10.13 -12.03 -42.44
C ARG A 288 -10.20 -10.59 -41.90
N GLU A 289 -11.14 -9.79 -42.39
CA GLU A 289 -11.38 -8.42 -41.89
C GLU A 289 -11.72 -8.44 -40.38
N ALA A 290 -12.58 -9.37 -39.95
CA ALA A 290 -12.97 -9.50 -38.55
C ALA A 290 -11.80 -9.95 -37.64
N GLU A 291 -10.99 -10.92 -38.09
CA GLU A 291 -9.81 -11.39 -37.36
C GLU A 291 -8.77 -10.29 -37.15
N LEU A 292 -8.51 -9.48 -38.19
CA LEU A 292 -7.58 -8.35 -38.13
C LEU A 292 -8.07 -7.23 -37.20
N MET A 293 -9.37 -6.97 -37.17
CA MET A 293 -9.97 -5.99 -36.26
C MET A 293 -9.93 -6.47 -34.80
N ALA A 294 -10.20 -7.76 -34.57
CA ALA A 294 -10.12 -8.36 -33.24
C ALA A 294 -8.70 -8.31 -32.66
N SER A 295 -7.69 -8.71 -33.44
CA SER A 295 -6.28 -8.68 -33.01
C SER A 295 -5.78 -7.26 -32.74
N SER A 296 -6.15 -6.29 -33.58
CA SER A 296 -5.78 -4.88 -33.40
C SER A 296 -6.40 -4.26 -32.14
N SER A 297 -7.67 -4.58 -31.85
CA SER A 297 -8.35 -4.06 -30.66
C SER A 297 -7.85 -4.69 -29.35
N GLY A 298 -7.50 -5.98 -29.35
CA GLY A 298 -6.90 -6.66 -28.20
C GLY A 298 -5.54 -6.07 -27.84
N ARG A 299 -4.68 -5.89 -28.85
CA ARG A 299 -3.36 -5.27 -28.70
C ARG A 299 -3.41 -3.85 -28.13
N LEU A 300 -4.34 -3.01 -28.60
CA LEU A 300 -4.48 -1.65 -28.08
C LEU A 300 -4.88 -1.62 -26.60
N ARG A 301 -5.78 -2.52 -26.18
CA ARG A 301 -6.15 -2.66 -24.77
C ARG A 301 -4.98 -3.15 -23.91
N GLU A 302 -4.20 -4.10 -24.43
CA GLU A 302 -3.01 -4.60 -23.76
C GLU A 302 -1.95 -3.50 -23.58
N LEU A 303 -1.65 -2.74 -24.64
CA LEU A 303 -0.75 -1.58 -24.58
C LEU A 303 -1.23 -0.54 -23.57
N GLU A 304 -2.53 -0.24 -23.53
CA GLU A 304 -3.08 0.71 -22.57
C GLU A 304 -2.94 0.18 -21.13
N GLY A 305 -3.18 -1.12 -20.91
CA GLY A 305 -2.99 -1.77 -19.61
C GLY A 305 -1.53 -1.71 -19.15
N LEU A 306 -0.58 -2.05 -20.02
CA LEU A 306 0.86 -1.99 -19.72
C LEU A 306 1.32 -0.56 -19.42
N ARG A 307 0.86 0.44 -20.19
CA ARG A 307 1.20 1.85 -19.94
C ARG A 307 0.67 2.35 -18.60
N ARG A 308 -0.55 1.97 -18.21
CA ARG A 308 -1.09 2.29 -16.88
C ARG A 308 -0.25 1.65 -15.77
N ARG A 309 0.09 0.38 -15.92
CA ARG A 309 0.94 -0.34 -14.96
C ARG A 309 2.34 0.28 -14.83
N ALA A 310 2.96 0.65 -15.95
CA ALA A 310 4.25 1.35 -15.95
C ALA A 310 4.17 2.65 -15.15
N HIS A 311 3.09 3.43 -15.34
CA HIS A 311 2.89 4.69 -14.63
C HIS A 311 2.70 4.48 -13.12
N GLU A 312 1.94 3.47 -12.71
CA GLU A 312 1.77 3.10 -11.30
C GLU A 312 3.11 2.77 -10.63
N ILE A 313 3.96 1.99 -11.30
CA ILE A 313 5.30 1.63 -10.80
C ILE A 313 6.21 2.85 -10.72
N GLU A 314 6.17 3.75 -11.71
CA GLU A 314 6.94 5.01 -11.68
C GLU A 314 6.56 5.90 -10.49
N ASP A 315 5.26 6.00 -10.17
CA ASP A 315 4.77 6.73 -9.00
C ASP A 315 5.19 6.08 -7.68
N GLU A 316 5.20 4.75 -7.61
CA GLU A 316 5.66 4.00 -6.45
C GLU A 316 7.17 4.15 -6.23
N LEU A 317 7.96 4.02 -7.30
CA LEU A 317 9.40 4.27 -7.29
C LEU A 317 9.73 5.68 -6.79
N LYS A 318 8.95 6.69 -7.20
CA LYS A 318 9.11 8.06 -6.73
C LYS A 318 8.90 8.16 -5.22
N LYS A 319 7.86 7.51 -4.67
CA LYS A 319 7.60 7.48 -3.23
C LYS A 319 8.72 6.79 -2.45
N LEU A 320 9.18 5.64 -2.95
CA LEU A 320 10.27 4.87 -2.32
C LEU A 320 11.59 5.63 -2.33
N ARG A 321 11.92 6.33 -3.43
CA ARG A 321 13.13 7.17 -3.52
C ARG A 321 13.10 8.33 -2.51
N ASN A 322 11.95 9.00 -2.36
CA ASN A 322 11.78 10.04 -1.34
C ASN A 322 11.90 9.47 0.08
N ARG A 323 11.33 8.27 0.33
CA ARG A 323 11.48 7.60 1.63
C ARG A 323 12.93 7.24 1.91
N LEU A 324 13.65 6.76 0.90
CA LEU A 324 15.08 6.43 1.01
C LEU A 324 15.91 7.67 1.37
N GLU A 325 15.68 8.80 0.71
CA GLU A 325 16.38 10.05 1.01
C GLU A 325 16.14 10.49 2.47
N SER A 326 14.88 10.47 2.92
CA SER A 326 14.54 10.78 4.31
C SER A 326 15.22 9.84 5.33
N LEU A 327 15.31 8.54 5.03
CA LEU A 327 16.00 7.58 5.90
C LEU A 327 17.52 7.81 5.92
N GLU A 328 18.11 8.20 4.79
CA GLU A 328 19.54 8.52 4.71
C GLU A 328 19.87 9.80 5.51
N GLU A 329 18.99 10.80 5.49
CA GLU A 329 19.08 11.99 6.35
C GLU A 329 18.96 11.65 7.85
N GLU A 330 17.98 10.82 8.22
CA GLU A 330 17.79 10.34 9.59
C GLU A 330 19.04 9.62 10.09
N LEU A 331 19.59 8.70 9.28
CA LEU A 331 20.81 7.97 9.62
C LEU A 331 22.01 8.90 9.79
N GLN A 332 22.10 9.96 9.01
CA GLN A 332 23.15 10.96 9.13
C GLN A 332 23.04 11.71 10.46
N LEU A 333 21.84 12.15 10.85
CA LEU A 333 21.58 12.81 12.12
C LEU A 333 21.93 11.89 13.30
N GLU A 334 21.47 10.64 13.28
CA GLU A 334 21.82 9.66 14.32
C GLU A 334 23.34 9.44 14.41
N SER A 335 24.01 9.38 13.26
CA SER A 335 25.47 9.26 13.19
C SER A 335 26.19 10.47 13.81
N GLU A 336 25.67 11.68 13.62
CA GLU A 336 26.22 12.90 14.22
C GLU A 336 26.05 12.91 15.74
N VAL A 337 24.87 12.53 16.24
CA VAL A 337 24.61 12.36 17.68
C VAL A 337 25.59 11.36 18.29
N LEU A 338 25.78 10.21 17.66
CA LEU A 338 26.74 9.19 18.12
C LEU A 338 28.19 9.70 18.13
N ARG A 339 28.60 10.45 17.10
CA ARG A 339 29.95 11.05 17.05
C ARG A 339 30.15 12.08 18.14
N ALA A 340 29.16 12.94 18.38
CA ALA A 340 29.23 13.96 19.43
C ALA A 340 29.36 13.30 20.81
N LEU A 341 28.59 12.24 21.03
CA LEU A 341 28.64 11.47 22.28
C LEU A 341 30.01 10.83 22.51
N LEU A 342 30.57 10.16 21.51
CA LEU A 342 31.88 9.53 21.62
C LEU A 342 33.01 10.54 21.83
N LYS A 343 32.93 11.73 21.22
CA LYS A 343 33.89 12.81 21.48
C LYS A 343 33.83 13.29 22.93
N ARG A 344 32.63 13.44 23.48
CA ARG A 344 32.43 13.86 24.88
C ARG A 344 33.04 12.83 25.85
N GLU A 345 32.85 11.55 25.58
CA GLU A 345 33.36 10.44 26.40
C GLU A 345 34.87 10.19 26.26
N GLN A 346 35.51 10.71 25.21
CA GLN A 346 36.98 10.71 25.08
C GLN A 346 37.63 11.90 25.79
N GLN A 347 36.86 12.93 26.12
CA GLN A 347 37.33 14.16 26.76
C GLN A 347 37.03 14.21 28.27
N ALA A 348 36.08 13.40 28.74
CA ALA A 348 35.77 13.15 30.15
C ALA A 348 36.64 12.01 30.70
#